data_AF-G8LW74-F1
#
_entry.id   AF-G8LW74-F1
#
_cell.length_a   1.000
_cell.length_b   1.000
_cell.length_c   1.000
_cell.angle_alpha   90.00
_cell.angle_beta   90.00
_cell.angle_gamma   90.00
#
_symmetry.space_group_name_H-M   'P 1'
#
loop_
_entity.id
_entity.type
_entity.pdbx_description
1 polymer ?
#
loop_
_entity_poly.entity_id
_entity_poly.type
_entity_poly.pdbx_seq_one_letter_code
_entity_poly.pdbx_strand_id
1 'polypeptide(L)'
;MDNSKFLNRILSIDWFNNCGNPIKQNINYTVIYVFSWDEAKRCYTDPVWEDTTLEASNALSEFLNNKYKSEFANWNKIAREGKAFLENNIVHKIEAFRESNNLDKTFTDCVKWDLLGAIMEASYSKCKNRPEFFLELLKVYESGNFPCGWSGKWPDGKLIIF
;
A
#
# COMPACT_ATOMS: atom_id res chain seq x y z
N MET A 1 14.11 8.13 8.41
CA MET A 1 14.24 6.67 8.54
C MET A 1 15.42 6.21 7.68
N ASP A 2 16.16 5.19 8.08
CA ASP A 2 17.18 4.57 7.22
C ASP A 2 16.45 3.71 6.18
N ASN A 3 16.65 3.99 4.89
CA ASN A 3 15.96 3.28 3.81
C ASN A 3 16.21 1.76 3.88
N SER A 4 17.40 1.32 4.32
CA SER A 4 17.70 -0.10 4.47
C SER A 4 16.81 -0.79 5.49
N LYS A 5 16.56 -0.14 6.65
CA LYS A 5 15.67 -0.66 7.69
C LYS A 5 14.23 -0.74 7.23
N PHE A 6 13.77 0.21 6.42
CA PHE A 6 12.41 0.19 5.89
C PHE A 6 12.21 -0.94 4.88
N LEU A 7 13.13 -1.10 3.93
CA LEU A 7 13.03 -2.18 2.93
C LEU A 7 13.10 -3.57 3.60
N ASN A 8 13.91 -3.72 4.66
CA ASN A 8 13.94 -4.95 5.45
C ASN A 8 12.59 -5.29 6.09
N ARG A 9 11.78 -4.29 6.49
CA ARG A 9 10.41 -4.53 6.99
C ARG A 9 9.57 -5.19 5.90
N ILE A 10 9.58 -4.65 4.68
CA ILE A 10 8.84 -5.22 3.55
C ILE A 10 9.30 -6.66 3.24
N LEU A 11 10.61 -6.91 3.27
CA LEU A 11 11.17 -8.25 3.02
C LEU A 11 10.73 -9.29 4.06
N SER A 12 10.46 -8.83 5.28
CA SER A 12 10.10 -9.68 6.44
C SER A 12 8.60 -9.94 6.58
N ILE A 13 7.76 -9.35 5.72
CA ILE A 13 6.31 -9.56 5.76
C ILE A 13 5.99 -11.03 5.51
N ASP A 14 5.17 -11.60 6.40
CA ASP A 14 4.56 -12.92 6.19
C ASP A 14 3.23 -12.73 5.45
N TRP A 15 3.32 -12.76 4.12
CA TRP A 15 2.27 -12.30 3.22
C TRP A 15 0.98 -13.09 3.40
N PHE A 16 -0.11 -12.36 3.66
CA PHE A 16 -1.49 -12.85 3.64
C PHE A 16 -1.79 -13.99 4.64
N ASN A 17 -0.94 -14.18 5.66
CA ASN A 17 -1.08 -15.28 6.62
C ASN A 17 -2.25 -15.10 7.61
N ASN A 18 -2.82 -13.90 7.71
CA ASN A 18 -3.83 -13.51 8.68
C ASN A 18 -5.11 -12.97 8.01
N CYS A 19 -5.22 -13.06 6.67
CA CYS A 19 -6.44 -12.71 5.96
C CYS A 19 -7.67 -13.45 6.55
N GLY A 20 -8.77 -12.74 6.69
CA GLY A 20 -10.00 -13.19 7.33
C GLY A 20 -10.02 -13.01 8.84
N ASN A 21 -8.96 -12.45 9.44
CA ASN A 21 -8.90 -12.16 10.87
C ASN A 21 -8.63 -10.66 11.11
N PRO A 22 -9.22 -10.07 12.17
CA PRO A 22 -8.92 -8.69 12.54
C PRO A 22 -7.44 -8.45 12.82
N ILE A 23 -6.94 -7.30 12.41
CA ILE A 23 -5.56 -6.88 12.73
C ILE A 23 -5.47 -6.46 14.19
N LYS A 24 -4.28 -6.59 14.79
CA LYS A 24 -4.00 -6.11 16.15
C LYS A 24 -3.34 -4.73 16.15
N GLN A 25 -2.78 -4.34 15.01
CA GLN A 25 -2.09 -3.08 14.78
C GLN A 25 -3.09 -1.93 14.79
N ASN A 26 -2.69 -0.80 15.36
CA ASN A 26 -3.49 0.42 15.29
C ASN A 26 -3.33 1.05 13.90
N ILE A 27 -4.46 1.25 13.22
CA ILE A 27 -4.55 1.92 11.92
C ILE A 27 -5.28 3.24 12.11
N ASN A 28 -4.80 4.28 11.43
CA ASN A 28 -5.36 5.63 11.53
C ASN A 28 -6.66 5.83 10.72
N TYR A 29 -7.40 4.75 10.47
CA TYR A 29 -8.66 4.75 9.73
C TYR A 29 -9.68 3.85 10.42
N THR A 30 -10.96 4.16 10.22
CA THR A 30 -12.02 3.22 10.55
C THR A 30 -11.93 2.04 9.59
N VAL A 31 -11.98 0.82 10.12
CA VAL A 31 -11.83 -0.42 9.34
C VAL A 31 -13.15 -1.15 9.17
N ILE A 32 -13.40 -1.68 7.97
CA ILE A 32 -14.40 -2.71 7.68
C ILE A 32 -13.64 -3.98 7.31
N TYR A 33 -14.10 -5.13 7.80
CA TYR A 33 -13.52 -6.42 7.45
C TYR A 33 -14.39 -7.17 6.45
N VAL A 34 -13.73 -7.83 5.51
CA VAL A 34 -14.29 -8.91 4.69
C VAL A 34 -13.59 -10.21 5.07
N PHE A 35 -14.18 -11.36 4.73
CA PHE A 35 -13.75 -12.66 5.28
C PHE A 35 -13.45 -13.71 4.21
N SER A 36 -13.43 -13.31 2.94
CA SER A 36 -13.11 -14.20 1.82
C SER A 36 -12.40 -13.47 0.69
N TRP A 37 -11.62 -14.22 -0.10
CA TRP A 37 -10.98 -13.70 -1.31
C TRP A 37 -12.00 -13.22 -2.36
N ASP A 38 -13.20 -13.81 -2.40
CA ASP A 38 -14.28 -13.38 -3.31
C ASP A 38 -14.84 -12.00 -2.91
N GLU A 39 -15.00 -11.73 -1.61
CA GLU A 39 -15.40 -10.41 -1.13
C GLU A 39 -14.27 -9.40 -1.34
N ALA A 40 -13.04 -9.76 -0.98
CA ALA A 40 -11.86 -8.91 -1.20
C ALA A 40 -11.72 -8.52 -2.67
N LYS A 41 -11.95 -9.47 -3.60
CA LYS A 41 -11.95 -9.23 -5.05
C LYS A 41 -12.94 -8.19 -5.49
N ARG A 42 -14.19 -8.26 -5.01
CA ARG A 42 -15.17 -7.22 -5.32
C ARG A 42 -14.70 -5.85 -4.85
N CYS A 43 -14.02 -5.78 -3.70
CA CYS A 43 -13.48 -4.53 -3.18
C CYS A 43 -12.28 -4.00 -3.96
N TYR A 44 -11.27 -4.83 -4.28
CA TYR A 44 -10.04 -4.31 -4.90
C TYR A 44 -10.19 -4.06 -6.39
N THR A 45 -11.23 -4.63 -7.01
CA THR A 45 -11.65 -4.32 -8.39
C THR A 45 -12.69 -3.20 -8.47
N ASP A 46 -13.16 -2.68 -7.33
CA ASP A 46 -14.08 -1.54 -7.31
C ASP A 46 -13.30 -0.26 -7.71
N PRO A 47 -13.82 0.53 -8.66
CA PRO A 47 -13.21 1.81 -9.04
C PRO A 47 -12.95 2.75 -7.85
N VAL A 48 -13.74 2.67 -6.79
CA VAL A 48 -13.53 3.47 -5.57
C VAL A 48 -12.15 3.20 -4.96
N TRP A 49 -11.63 1.98 -5.05
CA TRP A 49 -10.29 1.65 -4.55
C TRP A 49 -9.19 2.28 -5.41
N GLU A 50 -9.30 2.17 -6.73
CA GLU A 50 -8.38 2.80 -7.67
C GLU A 50 -8.35 4.33 -7.47
N ASP A 51 -9.53 4.96 -7.45
CA ASP A 51 -9.67 6.40 -7.22
C ASP A 51 -9.05 6.83 -5.87
N THR A 52 -9.31 6.06 -4.80
CA THR A 52 -8.78 6.36 -3.46
C THR A 52 -7.25 6.33 -3.44
N THR A 53 -6.64 5.27 -3.97
CA THR A 53 -5.17 5.14 -3.97
C THR A 53 -4.52 6.15 -4.92
N LEU A 54 -5.19 6.53 -6.01
CA LEU A 54 -4.75 7.60 -6.90
C LEU A 54 -4.77 8.96 -6.19
N GLU A 55 -5.86 9.30 -5.51
CA GLU A 55 -5.98 10.54 -4.71
C GLU A 55 -4.93 10.60 -3.60
N ALA A 56 -4.66 9.50 -2.91
CA ALA A 56 -3.59 9.42 -1.90
C ALA A 56 -2.20 9.69 -2.50
N SER A 57 -1.90 9.11 -3.67
CA SER A 57 -0.65 9.33 -4.40
C SER A 57 -0.51 10.80 -4.86
N ASN A 58 -1.59 11.36 -5.40
CA ASN A 58 -1.66 12.76 -5.82
C ASN A 58 -1.42 13.69 -4.63
N ALA A 59 -2.05 13.44 -3.48
CA ALA A 59 -1.87 14.23 -2.28
C ALA A 59 -0.40 14.33 -1.84
N LEU A 60 0.36 13.22 -1.90
CA LEU A 60 1.80 13.25 -1.60
C LEU A 60 2.56 14.08 -2.63
N SER A 61 2.30 13.87 -3.92
CA SER A 61 3.00 14.56 -5.00
C SER A 61 2.77 16.09 -4.95
N GLU A 62 1.52 16.53 -4.75
CA GLU A 62 1.15 17.93 -4.61
C GLU A 62 1.77 18.56 -3.37
N PHE A 63 1.72 17.84 -2.24
CA PHE A 63 2.36 18.28 -1.00
C PHE A 63 3.86 18.56 -1.19
N LEU A 64 4.57 17.64 -1.84
CA LEU A 64 6.00 17.76 -2.09
C LEU A 64 6.31 18.88 -3.10
N ASN A 65 5.55 18.95 -4.21
CA ASN A 65 5.74 19.98 -5.22
C ASN A 65 5.47 21.40 -4.65
N ASN A 66 4.55 21.53 -3.69
CA ASN A 66 4.24 22.82 -3.08
C ASN A 66 5.23 23.22 -1.98
N LYS A 67 5.66 22.29 -1.12
CA LYS A 67 6.43 22.60 0.11
C LYS A 67 7.89 22.15 0.09
N TYR A 68 8.23 21.16 -0.72
CA TYR A 68 9.53 20.45 -0.71
C TYR A 68 10.07 20.25 -2.13
N LYS A 69 10.04 21.30 -2.96
CA LYS A 69 10.42 21.25 -4.39
C LYS A 69 11.78 20.60 -4.66
N SER A 70 12.78 20.88 -3.82
CA SER A 70 14.12 20.28 -3.94
C SER A 70 14.08 18.76 -3.77
N GLU A 71 13.27 18.26 -2.84
CA GLU A 71 13.12 16.82 -2.60
C GLU A 71 12.24 16.17 -3.67
N PHE A 72 11.22 16.89 -4.14
CA PHE A 72 10.36 16.43 -5.23
C PHE A 72 11.13 16.15 -6.53
N ALA A 73 12.25 16.84 -6.77
CA ALA A 73 13.12 16.54 -7.92
C ALA A 73 13.64 15.08 -7.93
N ASN A 74 13.68 14.41 -6.78
CA ASN A 74 14.10 13.00 -6.66
C ASN A 74 12.96 12.00 -6.91
N TRP A 75 11.71 12.44 -7.12
CA TRP A 75 10.51 11.60 -7.22
C TRP A 75 10.69 10.44 -8.20
N ASN A 76 11.06 10.73 -9.44
CA ASN A 76 11.22 9.72 -10.49
C ASN A 76 12.36 8.73 -10.19
N LYS A 77 13.43 9.22 -9.54
CA LYS A 77 14.55 8.36 -9.13
C LYS A 77 14.08 7.36 -8.08
N ILE A 78 13.42 7.85 -7.02
CA ILE A 78 12.91 7.02 -5.92
C ILE A 78 11.88 6.02 -6.45
N ALA A 79 10.93 6.46 -7.27
CA ALA A 79 9.91 5.59 -7.85
C ALA A 79 10.52 4.46 -8.68
N ARG A 80 11.54 4.75 -9.50
CA ARG A 80 12.25 3.74 -10.29
C ARG A 80 13.02 2.75 -9.42
N GLU A 81 13.73 3.24 -8.40
CA GLU A 81 14.47 2.38 -7.46
C GLU A 81 13.52 1.49 -6.64
N GLY A 82 12.39 2.04 -6.18
CA GLY A 82 11.33 1.30 -5.49
C GLY A 82 10.72 0.21 -6.36
N LYS A 83 10.38 0.52 -7.62
CA LYS A 83 9.88 -0.47 -8.58
C LYS A 83 10.91 -1.60 -8.79
N ALA A 84 12.17 -1.26 -9.05
CA ALA A 84 13.22 -2.26 -9.23
C ALA A 84 13.40 -3.15 -7.98
N PHE A 85 13.32 -2.58 -6.79
CA PHE A 85 13.34 -3.35 -5.54
C PHE A 85 12.17 -4.33 -5.46
N LEU A 86 10.94 -3.90 -5.76
CA LEU A 86 9.76 -4.76 -5.70
C LEU A 86 9.86 -5.92 -6.72
N GLU A 87 10.22 -5.62 -7.96
CA GLU A 87 10.38 -6.65 -9.01
C GLU A 87 11.40 -7.72 -8.61
N ASN A 88 12.55 -7.29 -8.08
CA ASN A 88 13.64 -8.21 -7.74
C ASN A 88 13.39 -9.04 -6.48
N ASN A 89 12.59 -8.55 -5.52
CA ASN A 89 12.51 -9.15 -4.18
C ASN A 89 11.13 -9.61 -3.74
N ILE A 90 10.06 -9.00 -4.26
CA ILE A 90 8.71 -9.16 -3.74
C ILE A 90 7.76 -9.79 -4.76
N VAL A 91 7.81 -9.33 -6.02
CA VAL A 91 6.80 -9.69 -7.05
C VAL A 91 6.68 -11.21 -7.23
N HIS A 92 7.79 -11.96 -7.25
CA HIS A 92 7.74 -13.42 -7.37
C HIS A 92 6.95 -14.11 -6.24
N LYS A 93 7.00 -13.59 -5.01
CA LYS A 93 6.24 -14.14 -3.87
C LYS A 93 4.75 -13.86 -4.02
N ILE A 94 4.41 -12.64 -4.44
CA ILE A 94 3.02 -12.21 -4.66
C ILE A 94 2.39 -12.97 -5.83
N GLU A 95 3.11 -13.15 -6.93
CA GLU A 95 2.65 -13.93 -8.07
C GLU A 95 2.44 -15.41 -7.72
N ALA A 96 3.36 -16.03 -6.97
CA ALA A 96 3.19 -17.40 -6.49
C ALA A 96 1.95 -17.55 -5.59
N PHE A 97 1.71 -16.57 -4.71
CA PHE A 97 0.50 -16.53 -3.89
C PHE A 97 -0.75 -16.35 -4.75
N ARG A 98 -0.74 -15.43 -5.71
CA ARG A 98 -1.83 -15.18 -6.64
C ARG A 98 -2.24 -16.46 -7.38
N GLU A 99 -1.26 -17.15 -7.96
CA GLU A 99 -1.48 -18.39 -8.71
C GLU A 99 -2.04 -19.51 -7.84
N SER A 100 -1.47 -19.69 -6.64
CA SER A 100 -1.91 -20.72 -5.69
C SER A 100 -3.34 -20.49 -5.17
N ASN A 101 -3.81 -19.25 -5.17
CA ASN A 101 -5.14 -18.86 -4.70
C ASN A 101 -6.11 -18.46 -5.84
N ASN A 102 -5.72 -18.67 -7.11
CA ASN A 102 -6.53 -18.33 -8.29
C ASN A 102 -7.05 -16.87 -8.30
N LEU A 103 -6.20 -15.93 -7.88
CA LEU A 103 -6.50 -14.49 -7.90
C LEU A 103 -6.15 -13.91 -9.28
N ASP A 104 -6.77 -12.78 -9.64
CA ASP A 104 -6.49 -12.12 -10.92
C ASP A 104 -5.29 -11.16 -10.83
N LYS A 105 -4.89 -10.59 -11.98
CA LYS A 105 -3.73 -9.69 -12.06
C LYS A 105 -3.91 -8.39 -11.28
N THR A 106 -5.16 -7.92 -11.13
CA THR A 106 -5.48 -6.70 -10.38
C THR A 106 -4.99 -6.82 -8.94
N PHE A 107 -5.08 -8.01 -8.34
CA PHE A 107 -4.51 -8.26 -7.01
C PHE A 107 -3.02 -7.92 -6.94
N THR A 108 -2.21 -8.46 -7.87
CA THR A 108 -0.76 -8.16 -7.90
C THR A 108 -0.53 -6.68 -8.15
N ASP A 109 -1.27 -6.07 -9.07
CA ASP A 109 -1.13 -4.66 -9.42
C ASP A 109 -1.44 -3.74 -8.23
N CYS A 110 -2.50 -4.03 -7.46
CA CYS A 110 -2.81 -3.35 -6.20
C CYS A 110 -1.66 -3.47 -5.19
N VAL A 111 -1.18 -4.69 -4.93
CA VAL A 111 -0.07 -4.90 -3.98
C VAL A 111 1.18 -4.13 -4.40
N LYS A 112 1.52 -4.13 -5.70
CA LYS A 112 2.67 -3.38 -6.22
C LYS A 112 2.48 -1.87 -6.07
N TRP A 113 1.28 -1.37 -6.35
CA TRP A 113 0.95 0.04 -6.21
C TRP A 113 1.06 0.50 -4.76
N ASP A 114 0.47 -0.26 -3.84
CA ASP A 114 0.44 0.07 -2.42
C ASP A 114 1.84 0.08 -1.81
N LEU A 115 2.65 -0.94 -2.10
CA LEU A 115 4.03 -1.02 -1.62
C LEU A 115 4.91 0.07 -2.22
N LEU A 116 4.72 0.41 -3.51
CA LEU A 116 5.44 1.52 -4.11
C LEU A 116 5.06 2.83 -3.44
N GLY A 117 3.77 3.08 -3.19
CA GLY A 117 3.30 4.24 -2.45
C GLY A 117 3.94 4.34 -1.06
N ALA A 118 4.03 3.22 -0.34
CA ALA A 118 4.64 3.17 0.99
C ALA A 118 6.15 3.48 0.92
N ILE A 119 6.86 2.99 -0.10
CA ILE A 119 8.27 3.33 -0.36
C ILE A 119 8.42 4.82 -0.65
N MET A 120 7.53 5.41 -1.45
CA MET A 120 7.53 6.84 -1.74
C MET A 120 7.35 7.66 -0.45
N GLU A 121 6.29 7.40 0.31
CA GLU A 121 6.02 8.08 1.58
C GLU A 121 7.18 7.91 2.60
N ALA A 122 7.75 6.71 2.72
CA ALA A 122 8.90 6.44 3.60
C ALA A 122 10.15 7.25 3.22
N SER A 123 10.45 7.33 1.92
CA SER A 123 11.62 8.03 1.40
C SER A 123 11.58 9.52 1.72
N TYR A 124 10.37 10.09 1.83
CA TYR A 124 10.15 11.49 2.20
C TYR A 124 9.97 11.72 3.70
N SER A 125 10.36 10.78 4.57
CA SER A 125 10.19 10.88 6.04
C SER A 125 10.74 12.14 6.72
N LYS A 126 11.63 12.90 6.06
CA LYS A 126 12.11 14.21 6.55
C LYS A 126 11.16 15.37 6.27
N CYS A 127 10.19 15.20 5.36
CA CYS A 127 9.17 16.18 5.02
C CYS A 127 8.05 16.11 6.07
N LYS A 128 8.01 17.08 6.98
CA LYS A 128 7.05 17.11 8.10
C LYS A 128 5.62 17.22 7.60
N ASN A 129 4.70 16.44 8.16
CA ASN A 129 3.26 16.43 7.81
C ASN A 129 2.95 15.97 6.38
N ARG A 130 3.85 15.20 5.74
CA ARG A 130 3.54 14.54 4.48
C ARG A 130 2.38 13.53 4.68
N PRO A 131 1.57 13.25 3.65
CA PRO A 131 0.61 12.15 3.67
C PRO A 131 1.29 10.79 3.98
N GLU A 132 0.59 9.92 4.71
CA GLU A 132 1.09 8.62 5.17
C GLU A 132 0.08 7.48 4.92
N PHE A 133 -0.79 7.62 3.92
CA PHE A 133 -1.85 6.65 3.65
C PHE A 133 -1.28 5.26 3.31
N PHE A 134 -0.29 5.21 2.42
CA PHE A 134 0.31 3.93 2.04
C PHE A 134 1.15 3.31 3.16
N LEU A 135 1.71 4.12 4.06
CA LEU A 135 2.33 3.63 5.29
C LEU A 135 1.31 3.01 6.24
N GLU A 136 0.06 3.48 6.26
CA GLU A 136 -1.03 2.79 6.96
C GLU A 136 -1.38 1.47 6.27
N LEU A 137 -1.44 1.42 4.93
CA LEU A 137 -1.64 0.16 4.20
C LEU A 137 -0.52 -0.85 4.47
N LEU A 138 0.73 -0.38 4.57
CA LEU A 138 1.86 -1.23 4.91
C LEU A 138 1.70 -1.92 6.27
N LYS A 139 1.11 -1.25 7.27
CA LYS A 139 0.84 -1.89 8.58
C LYS A 139 -0.15 -3.05 8.45
N VAL A 140 -1.09 -2.98 7.51
CA VAL A 140 -2.03 -4.07 7.20
C VAL A 140 -1.28 -5.24 6.56
N TYR A 141 -0.39 -4.97 5.61
CA TYR A 141 0.46 -6.04 5.07
C TYR A 141 1.38 -6.65 6.14
N GLU A 142 1.98 -5.84 7.01
CA GLU A 142 2.81 -6.30 8.13
C GLU A 142 2.04 -7.13 9.16
N SER A 143 0.70 -7.02 9.20
CA SER A 143 -0.14 -7.89 10.02
C SER A 143 -0.50 -9.22 9.34
N GLY A 144 -0.06 -9.43 8.10
CA GLY A 144 -0.42 -10.58 7.28
C GLY A 144 -1.81 -10.46 6.65
N ASN A 145 -2.37 -9.26 6.57
CA ASN A 145 -3.67 -8.98 5.96
C ASN A 145 -3.51 -8.29 4.59
N PHE A 146 -4.63 -8.11 3.90
CA PHE A 146 -4.68 -7.42 2.63
C PHE A 146 -5.63 -6.21 2.68
N PRO A 147 -5.12 -4.97 2.55
CA PRO A 147 -5.98 -3.82 2.30
C PRO A 147 -6.59 -3.98 0.92
N CYS A 148 -7.92 -4.09 0.85
CA CYS A 148 -8.60 -4.52 -0.36
C CYS A 148 -9.64 -3.52 -0.86
N GLY A 149 -9.84 -2.38 -0.21
CA GLY A 149 -10.77 -1.39 -0.73
C GLY A 149 -11.02 -0.20 0.19
N TRP A 150 -11.91 0.67 -0.27
CA TRP A 150 -12.34 1.85 0.47
C TRP A 150 -13.85 1.99 0.41
N SER A 151 -14.48 2.40 1.51
CA SER A 151 -15.92 2.65 1.59
C SER A 151 -16.19 4.08 2.02
N GLY A 152 -16.99 4.80 1.22
CA GLY A 152 -17.32 6.20 1.46
C GLY A 152 -16.43 7.16 0.64
N LYS A 153 -16.38 8.42 1.06
CA LYS A 153 -15.65 9.48 0.33
C LYS A 153 -14.25 9.64 0.90
N TRP A 154 -13.25 9.69 0.04
CA TRP A 154 -11.90 10.12 0.43
C TRP A 154 -11.92 11.57 0.95
N PRO A 155 -11.19 11.93 2.03
CA PRO A 155 -10.37 11.06 2.90
C PRO A 155 -11.11 10.50 4.13
N ASP A 156 -12.39 10.79 4.31
CA ASP A 156 -13.17 10.49 5.53
C ASP A 156 -13.87 9.12 5.53
N GLY A 157 -13.59 8.28 4.54
CA GLY A 157 -14.13 6.94 4.40
C GLY A 157 -13.50 5.90 5.34
N LYS A 158 -13.71 4.64 5.00
CA LYS A 158 -13.32 3.48 5.79
C LYS A 158 -12.44 2.57 4.95
N LEU A 159 -11.33 2.12 5.53
CA LEU A 159 -10.46 1.13 4.90
C LEU A 159 -11.11 -0.25 4.99
N ILE A 160 -11.16 -0.97 3.87
CA ILE A 160 -11.64 -2.35 3.82
C ILE A 160 -10.41 -3.26 3.87
N ILE A 161 -10.40 -4.20 4.80
CA ILE A 161 -9.31 -5.15 5.02
C ILE A 161 -9.84 -6.57 4.90
N PHE A 162 -9.10 -7.42 4.20
CA PHE A 162 -9.23 -8.86 4.31
C PHE A 162 -8.19 -9.40 5.28
#